data_AF-A0A0S4KN83-F1
#
_entry.id   AF-A0A0S4KN83-F1
#
_cell.length_a   1.000
_cell.length_b   1.000
_cell.length_c   1.000
_cell.angle_alpha   90.00
_cell.angle_beta   90.00
_cell.angle_gamma   90.00
#
_symmetry.space_group_name_H-M   'P 1'
#
loop_
_entity.id
_entity.type
_entity.pdbx_description
1 polymer ?
#
loop_
_entity_poly.entity_id
_entity_poly.type
_entity_poly.pdbx_seq_one_letter_code
_entity_poly.pdbx_strand_id
1 'polypeptide(L)'
;MFIAPEYAAGDTGPTSASDVFSFGMSMWCALVPQGTDHGLGKTDIQIGRALDKGRRPPVTALDPNYVDLIERCWAAEPSARPSMVEVGETLRDLVVCSGQAQRTPSALVWTTLLQPYHIEASWEALQYRSQGRMFFSDDIIDTNNPCYRFAAGIAGSLSNNVQRVVMVGTDVLIVNSFVTLHEAEVNSRAINPALRVQNPTDTASVAALDRLRQSFIPAVTAPGEPLPSARLLFAWHGTSPDRVAAVCRDGLRSLRTTDCGYFGAGSYFALEAALALRYSRPDPATGECALILYVISVSQAKMITPERDYRRYEDPSTPHLHGFSQYYSGNPTTAVALAPGCDAHFIPVKYYGNTHPLTGLTTSRNVDNQAVDESSGEAEGHEIVIGSYHRCIPIAVVYFRT
;
A
#
# COMPACT_ATOMS: atom_id res chain seq x y z
N MET A 1 34.69 -9.19 -4.81
CA MET A 1 34.60 -8.20 -3.70
C MET A 1 34.22 -8.86 -2.37
N PHE A 2 33.21 -9.73 -2.35
CA PHE A 2 32.70 -10.34 -1.12
C PHE A 2 33.56 -11.50 -0.58
N ILE A 3 34.48 -12.03 -1.38
CA ILE A 3 35.36 -13.13 -0.97
C ILE A 3 36.38 -12.60 0.04
N ALA A 4 36.46 -13.26 1.19
CA ALA A 4 37.38 -12.93 2.27
C ALA A 4 38.86 -13.18 1.86
N PRO A 5 39.82 -12.35 2.32
CA PRO A 5 41.20 -12.41 1.85
C PRO A 5 41.92 -13.71 2.21
N GLU A 6 41.53 -14.39 3.28
CA GLU A 6 42.16 -15.65 3.72
C GLU A 6 42.04 -16.80 2.70
N TYR A 7 41.08 -16.75 1.78
CA TYR A 7 40.99 -17.73 0.67
C TYR A 7 42.19 -17.66 -0.28
N ALA A 8 42.91 -16.54 -0.32
CA ALA A 8 44.14 -16.44 -1.10
C ALA A 8 45.30 -17.26 -0.51
N ALA A 9 45.25 -17.60 0.78
CA ALA A 9 46.28 -18.37 1.48
C ALA A 9 46.15 -19.89 1.33
N GLY A 10 45.05 -20.38 0.72
CA GLY A 10 44.78 -21.80 0.52
C GLY A 10 43.30 -22.12 0.72
N ASP A 11 42.83 -23.23 0.13
CA ASP A 11 41.43 -23.63 0.23
C ASP A 11 41.15 -24.32 1.57
N THR A 12 40.53 -23.59 2.48
CA THR A 12 40.03 -24.10 3.78
C THR A 12 38.51 -24.31 3.77
N GLY A 13 37.83 -24.04 2.65
CA GLY A 13 36.37 -24.01 2.55
C GLY A 13 35.72 -22.82 3.29
N PRO A 14 34.39 -22.66 3.18
CA PRO A 14 33.66 -21.60 3.86
C PRO A 14 33.65 -21.74 5.37
N THR A 15 33.95 -20.63 6.03
CA THR A 15 33.91 -20.49 7.49
C THR A 15 32.91 -19.42 7.90
N SER A 16 32.39 -19.51 9.12
CA SER A 16 31.49 -18.48 9.66
C SER A 16 32.15 -17.09 9.67
N ALA A 17 33.46 -16.99 9.88
CA ALA A 17 34.18 -15.73 9.81
C ALA A 17 34.26 -15.16 8.38
N SER A 18 34.31 -16.03 7.36
CA SER A 18 34.25 -15.61 5.95
C SER A 18 32.85 -15.11 5.54
N ASP A 19 31.79 -15.68 6.14
CA ASP A 19 30.42 -15.19 5.97
C ASP A 19 30.24 -13.80 6.59
N VAL A 20 30.81 -13.58 7.78
CA VAL A 20 30.80 -12.26 8.45
C VAL A 20 31.52 -11.21 7.61
N PHE A 21 32.65 -11.56 6.99
CA PHE A 21 33.36 -10.68 6.07
C PHE A 21 32.49 -10.30 4.85
N SER A 22 31.87 -11.31 4.24
CA SER A 22 30.98 -11.13 3.10
C SER A 22 29.80 -10.22 3.47
N PHE A 23 29.25 -10.41 4.67
CA PHE A 23 28.17 -9.59 5.21
C PHE A 23 28.60 -8.14 5.45
N GLY A 24 29.80 -7.88 5.99
CA GLY A 24 30.35 -6.53 6.14
C GLY A 24 30.49 -5.80 4.80
N MET A 25 30.95 -6.49 3.76
CA MET A 25 30.98 -5.96 2.39
C MET A 25 29.57 -5.67 1.85
N SER A 26 28.59 -6.55 2.12
CA SER A 26 27.19 -6.33 1.75
C SER A 26 26.57 -5.13 2.46
N MET A 27 26.84 -4.96 3.76
CA MET A 27 26.40 -3.80 4.52
C MET A 27 26.93 -2.49 3.91
N TRP A 28 28.22 -2.45 3.57
CA TRP A 28 28.81 -1.30 2.89
C TRP A 28 28.10 -0.99 1.56
N CYS A 29 27.91 -2.01 0.71
CA CYS A 29 27.21 -1.85 -0.57
C CYS A 29 25.76 -1.36 -0.41
N ALA A 30 25.08 -1.80 0.64
CA ALA A 30 23.69 -1.43 0.88
C ALA A 30 23.53 0.00 1.43
N LEU A 31 24.52 0.49 2.18
CA LEU A 31 24.43 1.76 2.90
C LEU A 31 25.10 2.93 2.18
N VAL A 32 26.04 2.66 1.28
CA VAL A 32 26.74 3.71 0.53
C VAL A 32 25.86 4.30 -0.58
N PRO A 33 25.94 5.61 -0.88
CA PRO A 33 25.20 6.19 -2.00
C PRO A 33 25.45 5.49 -3.34
N GLN A 34 24.42 5.37 -4.16
CA GLN A 34 24.51 4.71 -5.47
C GLN A 34 25.59 5.38 -6.34
N GLY A 35 26.43 4.57 -6.97
CA GLY A 35 27.53 5.04 -7.82
C GLY A 35 28.83 5.36 -7.07
N THR A 36 28.90 5.14 -5.76
CA THR A 36 30.15 5.31 -5.00
C THR A 36 31.20 4.29 -5.43
N ASP A 37 32.38 4.76 -5.81
CA ASP A 37 33.51 3.90 -6.17
C ASP A 37 34.09 3.24 -4.90
N HIS A 38 34.17 1.91 -4.94
CA HIS A 38 34.76 1.11 -3.86
C HIS A 38 36.30 1.16 -3.86
N GLY A 39 36.93 1.64 -4.94
CA GLY A 39 38.37 1.90 -4.99
C GLY A 39 39.27 0.66 -4.98
N LEU A 40 38.72 -0.56 -5.09
CA LEU A 40 39.48 -1.82 -5.03
C LEU A 40 40.00 -2.31 -6.41
N GLY A 41 39.61 -1.65 -7.50
CA GLY A 41 39.95 -2.03 -8.87
C GLY A 41 38.76 -2.60 -9.64
N LYS A 42 38.95 -2.92 -10.93
CA LYS A 42 37.86 -3.28 -11.85
C LYS A 42 37.76 -4.78 -12.15
N THR A 43 38.82 -5.55 -11.89
CA THR A 43 38.86 -6.99 -12.13
C THR A 43 38.97 -7.76 -10.82
N ASP A 44 38.51 -9.01 -10.80
CA ASP A 44 38.56 -9.85 -9.59
C ASP A 44 39.98 -10.02 -9.05
N ILE A 45 40.98 -10.09 -9.93
CA ILE A 45 42.40 -10.17 -9.54
C ILE A 45 42.85 -8.87 -8.87
N GLN A 46 42.46 -7.71 -9.38
CA GLN A 46 42.81 -6.41 -8.77
C GLN A 46 42.16 -6.27 -7.40
N ILE A 47 40.88 -6.65 -7.29
CA ILE A 47 40.11 -6.59 -6.05
C ILE A 47 40.70 -7.54 -5.01
N GLY A 48 40.98 -8.80 -5.39
CA GLY A 48 41.60 -9.78 -4.49
C GLY A 48 42.94 -9.30 -3.95
N ARG A 49 43.82 -8.78 -4.82
CA ARG A 49 45.11 -8.20 -4.41
C ARG A 49 44.96 -6.96 -3.52
N ALA A 50 43.93 -6.15 -3.72
CA ALA A 50 43.68 -4.98 -2.87
C ALA A 50 43.24 -5.42 -1.47
N LEU A 51 42.33 -6.40 -1.37
CA LEU A 51 41.84 -6.94 -0.11
C LEU A 51 42.93 -7.65 0.68
N ASP A 52 43.78 -8.42 0.00
CA ASP A 52 44.97 -9.10 0.55
C ASP A 52 45.98 -8.10 1.15
N LYS A 53 46.14 -6.93 0.50
CA LYS A 53 46.93 -5.81 1.04
C LYS A 53 46.24 -5.00 2.14
N GLY A 54 45.12 -5.48 2.66
CA GLY A 54 44.36 -4.80 3.72
C GLY A 54 43.53 -3.60 3.28
N ARG A 55 43.42 -3.32 1.97
CA ARG A 55 42.54 -2.23 1.50
C ARG A 55 41.08 -2.60 1.69
N ARG A 56 40.24 -1.61 2.01
CA ARG A 56 38.79 -1.73 2.16
C ARG A 56 38.08 -0.59 1.42
N PRO A 57 36.78 -0.75 1.08
CA PRO A 57 35.98 0.34 0.55
C PRO A 57 35.90 1.56 1.50
N PRO A 58 35.73 2.79 0.99
CA PRO A 58 35.72 4.00 1.82
C PRO A 58 34.46 4.12 2.67
N VAL A 59 34.60 4.41 3.97
CA VAL A 59 33.48 4.55 4.91
C VAL A 59 33.03 6.01 5.14
N THR A 60 33.70 6.98 4.51
CA THR A 60 33.46 8.42 4.76
C THR A 60 32.06 8.91 4.39
N ALA A 61 31.36 8.19 3.52
CA ALA A 61 30.00 8.51 3.09
C ALA A 61 28.92 7.75 3.88
N LEU A 62 29.31 6.91 4.84
CA LEU A 62 28.38 6.11 5.65
C LEU A 62 27.94 6.87 6.90
N ASP A 63 26.78 6.50 7.42
CA ASP A 63 26.35 6.90 8.76
C ASP A 63 27.35 6.36 9.81
N PRO A 64 27.98 7.23 10.62
CA PRO A 64 28.98 6.85 11.63
C PRO A 64 28.53 5.72 12.57
N ASN A 65 27.23 5.57 12.80
CA ASN A 65 26.66 4.53 13.66
C ASN A 65 26.94 3.12 13.15
N TYR A 66 27.10 2.94 11.83
CA TYR A 66 27.32 1.62 11.22
C TYR A 66 28.80 1.35 10.91
N VAL A 67 29.65 2.39 10.94
CA VAL A 67 31.05 2.30 10.51
C VAL A 67 31.82 1.28 11.35
N ASP A 68 31.73 1.37 12.68
CA ASP A 68 32.43 0.44 13.58
C ASP A 68 32.06 -1.02 13.29
N LEU A 69 30.77 -1.33 13.16
CA LEU A 69 30.32 -2.69 12.90
C LEU A 69 30.81 -3.20 11.54
N ILE A 70 30.73 -2.38 10.50
CA ILE A 70 31.24 -2.73 9.16
C ILE A 70 32.74 -3.00 9.23
N GLU A 71 33.48 -2.15 9.95
CA GLU A 71 34.93 -2.27 10.09
C GLU A 71 35.36 -3.53 10.84
N ARG A 72 34.62 -3.92 11.87
CA ARG A 72 34.83 -5.19 12.58
C ARG A 72 34.48 -6.40 11.72
N CYS A 73 33.40 -6.34 10.93
CA CYS A 73 32.99 -7.44 10.06
C CYS A 73 34.04 -7.78 8.99
N TRP A 74 34.73 -6.78 8.41
CA TRP A 74 35.73 -7.00 7.36
C TRP A 74 37.18 -6.96 7.85
N ALA A 75 37.41 -7.19 9.14
CA ALA A 75 38.74 -7.24 9.74
C ALA A 75 39.66 -8.24 9.00
N ALA A 76 40.95 -7.91 8.90
CA ALA A 76 41.93 -8.74 8.21
C ALA A 76 42.02 -10.13 8.86
N GLU A 77 42.21 -10.16 10.19
CA GLU A 77 42.23 -11.39 10.99
C GLU A 77 40.82 -11.98 11.15
N PRO A 78 40.56 -13.23 10.70
CA PRO A 78 39.24 -13.85 10.83
C PRO A 78 38.74 -13.95 12.27
N SER A 79 39.66 -14.12 13.24
CA SER A 79 39.34 -14.21 14.67
C SER A 79 38.95 -12.88 15.32
N ALA A 80 39.25 -11.76 14.68
CA ALA A 80 38.87 -10.42 15.14
C ALA A 80 37.45 -10.02 14.68
N ARG A 81 36.84 -10.82 13.80
CA ARG A 81 35.49 -10.57 13.29
C ARG A 81 34.46 -11.00 14.34
N PRO A 82 33.35 -10.25 14.50
CA PRO A 82 32.28 -10.61 15.42
C PRO A 82 31.59 -11.89 14.97
N SER A 83 30.89 -12.55 15.90
CA SER A 83 29.96 -13.61 15.51
C SER A 83 28.73 -13.03 14.82
N MET A 84 28.05 -13.79 13.96
CA MET A 84 26.80 -13.33 13.34
C MET A 84 25.69 -13.02 14.38
N VAL A 85 25.74 -13.66 15.55
CA VAL A 85 24.83 -13.34 16.67
C VAL A 85 25.09 -11.92 17.17
N GLU A 86 26.36 -11.59 17.45
CA GLU A 86 26.78 -10.26 17.90
C GLU A 86 26.49 -9.19 16.85
N VAL A 87 26.69 -9.49 15.55
CA VAL A 87 26.29 -8.61 14.45
C VAL A 87 24.80 -8.31 14.51
N GLY A 88 23.96 -9.35 14.69
CA GLY A 88 22.52 -9.20 14.79
C GLY A 88 22.06 -8.39 16.01
N GLU A 89 22.73 -8.56 17.16
CA GLU A 89 22.47 -7.78 18.38
C GLU A 89 22.89 -6.32 18.21
N THR A 90 24.10 -6.07 17.71
CA THR A 90 24.61 -4.71 17.45
C THR A 90 23.68 -3.97 16.49
N LEU A 91 23.24 -4.61 15.40
CA LEU A 91 22.28 -4.00 14.46
C LEU A 91 20.95 -3.66 15.13
N ARG A 92 20.44 -4.52 16.01
CA ARG A 92 19.21 -4.27 16.75
C ARG A 92 19.36 -3.02 17.63
N ASP A 93 20.48 -2.89 18.32
CA ASP A 93 20.74 -1.76 19.22
C ASP A 93 20.94 -0.45 18.44
N LEU A 94 21.60 -0.48 17.29
CA LEU A 94 21.75 0.67 16.40
C LEU A 94 20.39 1.15 15.85
N VAL A 95 19.48 0.22 15.54
CA VAL A 95 18.11 0.54 15.13
C VAL A 95 17.26 1.13 16.27
N VAL A 96 17.57 0.78 17.53
CA VAL A 96 16.90 1.34 18.71
C VAL A 96 17.45 2.72 19.06
N CYS A 97 18.77 2.93 19.03
CA CYS A 97 19.41 4.22 19.37
C CYS A 97 19.16 5.32 18.33
N SER A 98 19.03 4.96 17.05
CA SER A 98 18.53 5.86 15.99
C SER A 98 17.04 6.26 16.17
N GLY A 99 16.36 5.75 17.20
CA GLY A 99 14.97 6.06 17.55
C GLY A 99 14.75 7.25 18.49
N GLN A 100 15.78 8.00 18.90
CA GLN A 100 15.65 9.12 19.86
C GLN A 100 15.57 10.53 19.26
N ALA A 101 15.74 10.71 17.95
CA ALA A 101 15.18 11.91 17.32
C ALA A 101 13.67 11.74 17.30
N GLN A 102 12.92 12.77 17.72
CA GLN A 102 11.46 12.80 17.70
C GLN A 102 11.00 12.39 16.31
N ARG A 103 10.58 11.12 16.13
CA ARG A 103 10.23 10.60 14.81
C ARG A 103 9.00 11.36 14.36
N THR A 104 9.17 12.19 13.34
CA THR A 104 8.08 12.91 12.71
C THR A 104 7.57 12.08 11.52
N PRO A 105 6.28 12.16 11.21
CA PRO A 105 5.77 11.58 9.99
C PRO A 105 6.35 12.31 8.77
N SER A 106 6.56 11.59 7.67
CA SER A 106 7.01 12.19 6.42
C SER A 106 5.88 12.95 5.73
N ALA A 107 6.09 14.24 5.48
CA ALA A 107 5.17 15.09 4.73
C ALA A 107 5.20 14.84 3.20
N LEU A 108 6.06 13.93 2.72
CA LEU A 108 6.37 13.80 1.29
C LEU A 108 5.12 13.52 0.43
N VAL A 109 4.13 12.74 0.91
CA VAL A 109 2.85 12.55 0.17
C VAL A 109 2.10 13.87 0.00
N TRP A 110 2.07 14.70 1.03
CA TRP A 110 1.36 15.98 1.03
C TRP A 110 2.06 17.04 0.18
N THR A 111 3.39 17.07 0.19
CA THR A 111 4.18 18.05 -0.57
C THR A 111 4.31 17.71 -2.05
N THR A 112 4.14 16.43 -2.43
CA THR A 112 4.27 15.97 -3.81
C THR A 112 2.94 15.60 -4.44
N LEU A 113 2.30 14.54 -3.96
CA LEU A 113 1.17 13.90 -4.62
C LEU A 113 -0.19 14.51 -4.26
N LEU A 114 -0.31 15.10 -3.07
CA LEU A 114 -1.54 15.72 -2.57
C LEU A 114 -1.43 17.25 -2.40
N GLN A 115 -0.42 17.87 -3.02
CA GLN A 115 -0.22 19.32 -3.01
C GLN A 115 -1.50 20.13 -3.34
N PRO A 116 -2.37 19.71 -4.30
CA PRO A 116 -3.57 20.48 -4.66
C PRO A 116 -4.58 20.71 -3.52
N TYR A 117 -4.50 19.94 -2.43
CA TYR A 117 -5.40 20.10 -1.28
C TYR A 117 -4.93 21.19 -0.31
N HIS A 118 -3.68 21.66 -0.42
CA HIS A 118 -3.14 22.77 0.37
C HIS A 118 -3.28 22.62 1.90
N ILE A 119 -3.19 21.39 2.43
CA ILE A 119 -3.30 21.13 3.88
C ILE A 119 -1.97 20.86 4.58
N GLU A 120 -0.86 20.75 3.85
CA GLU A 120 0.49 20.42 4.35
C GLU A 120 0.85 21.20 5.62
N ALA A 121 0.84 22.53 5.57
CA ALA A 121 1.24 23.36 6.71
C ALA A 121 0.37 23.11 7.96
N SER A 122 -0.92 22.83 7.77
CA SER A 122 -1.81 22.47 8.89
C SER A 122 -1.55 21.06 9.40
N TRP A 123 -1.21 20.13 8.51
CA TRP A 123 -0.91 18.74 8.83
C TRP A 123 0.43 18.61 9.60
N GLU A 124 1.44 19.39 9.23
CA GLU A 124 2.75 19.43 9.90
C GLU A 124 2.67 20.05 11.29
N ALA A 125 1.75 21.00 11.50
CA ALA A 125 1.53 21.65 12.79
C ALA A 125 0.85 20.73 13.83
N LEU A 126 0.32 19.58 13.42
CA LEU A 126 -0.35 18.63 14.32
C LEU A 126 0.65 17.95 15.26
N GLN A 127 0.17 17.60 16.45
CA GLN A 127 0.90 16.74 17.38
C GLN A 127 0.62 15.28 17.04
N TYR A 128 1.68 14.47 16.98
CA TYR A 128 1.60 13.06 16.61
C TYR A 128 2.08 12.13 17.73
N ARG A 129 1.35 11.04 17.90
CA ARG A 129 1.75 9.88 18.70
C ARG A 129 2.23 8.77 17.76
N SER A 130 3.43 8.27 17.99
CA SER A 130 4.02 7.20 17.18
C SER A 130 3.58 5.82 17.68
N GLN A 131 3.29 4.93 16.73
CA GLN A 131 2.99 3.53 16.99
C GLN A 131 3.67 2.66 15.93
N GLY A 132 4.90 2.24 16.22
CA GLY A 132 5.76 1.58 15.23
C GLY A 132 6.21 2.55 14.14
N ARG A 133 5.80 2.29 12.89
CA ARG A 133 6.08 3.15 11.71
C ARG A 133 4.90 4.06 11.33
N MET A 134 3.82 4.02 12.10
CA MET A 134 2.63 4.84 11.92
C MET A 134 2.63 5.99 12.94
N PHE A 135 2.05 7.11 12.56
CA PHE A 135 1.88 8.30 13.39
C PHE A 135 0.42 8.71 13.35
N PHE A 136 -0.19 8.89 14.52
CA PHE A 136 -1.59 9.31 14.63
C PHE A 136 -1.62 10.67 15.29
N SER A 137 -2.31 11.64 14.66
CA SER A 137 -2.49 12.94 15.28
C SER A 137 -3.35 12.84 16.54
N ASP A 138 -3.36 13.90 17.34
CA ASP A 138 -4.43 14.10 18.30
C ASP A 138 -5.79 14.28 17.59
N ASP A 139 -6.88 14.09 18.33
CA ASP A 139 -8.24 14.20 17.80
C ASP A 139 -8.53 15.63 17.33
N ILE A 140 -8.86 15.77 16.04
CA ILE A 140 -9.27 17.03 15.45
C ILE A 140 -10.79 17.09 15.49
N ILE A 141 -11.31 18.00 16.31
CA ILE A 141 -12.75 18.25 16.48
C ILE A 141 -13.15 19.62 15.90
N ASP A 142 -12.19 20.54 15.74
CA ASP A 142 -12.44 21.85 15.14
C ASP A 142 -12.76 21.71 13.65
N THR A 143 -14.00 22.01 13.29
CA THR A 143 -14.52 21.96 11.91
C THR A 143 -13.91 23.04 11.02
N ASN A 144 -13.18 24.02 11.57
CA ASN A 144 -12.43 25.00 10.81
C ASN A 144 -11.01 24.55 10.47
N ASN A 145 -10.50 23.49 11.11
CA ASN A 145 -9.19 22.95 10.82
C ASN A 145 -9.14 22.42 9.37
N PRO A 146 -8.15 22.82 8.55
CA PRO A 146 -8.04 22.37 7.16
C PRO A 146 -7.97 20.85 6.99
N CYS A 147 -7.31 20.13 7.91
CA CYS A 147 -7.26 18.67 7.90
C CYS A 147 -8.63 18.05 8.18
N TYR A 148 -9.40 18.61 9.11
CA TYR A 148 -10.78 18.19 9.37
C TYR A 148 -11.65 18.38 8.12
N ARG A 149 -11.65 19.59 7.56
CA ARG A 149 -12.45 19.93 6.38
C ARG A 149 -12.12 19.05 5.19
N PHE A 150 -10.84 18.77 4.98
CA PHE A 150 -10.39 17.83 3.95
C PHE A 150 -10.99 16.44 4.18
N ALA A 151 -10.71 15.79 5.31
CA ALA A 151 -11.13 14.40 5.53
C ALA A 151 -12.66 14.26 5.60
N ALA A 152 -13.35 15.19 6.26
CA ALA A 152 -14.81 15.22 6.31
C ALA A 152 -15.43 15.53 4.93
N GLY A 153 -14.78 16.38 4.12
CA GLY A 153 -15.22 16.68 2.76
C GLY A 153 -15.18 15.46 1.84
N ILE A 154 -14.13 14.63 1.94
CA ILE A 154 -14.04 13.37 1.18
C ILE A 154 -15.13 12.36 1.61
N ALA A 155 -15.65 12.46 2.84
CA ALA A 155 -16.73 11.59 3.32
C ALA A 155 -18.10 11.89 2.66
N GLY A 156 -18.19 12.96 1.86
CA GLY A 156 -19.35 13.27 1.03
C GLY A 156 -20.63 13.47 1.83
N SER A 157 -21.64 12.65 1.58
CA SER A 157 -22.95 12.72 2.26
C SER A 157 -22.87 12.51 3.77
N LEU A 158 -21.81 11.87 4.26
CA LEU A 158 -21.59 11.64 5.70
C LEU A 158 -20.80 12.76 6.39
N SER A 159 -20.40 13.83 5.67
CA SER A 159 -19.60 14.93 6.21
C SER A 159 -20.17 15.54 7.50
N ASN A 160 -21.50 15.66 7.59
CA ASN A 160 -22.18 16.22 8.77
C ASN A 160 -22.25 15.26 9.97
N ASN A 161 -21.95 13.98 9.77
CA ASN A 161 -22.00 12.94 10.81
C ASN A 161 -20.61 12.68 11.44
N VAL A 162 -19.56 13.31 10.89
CA VAL A 162 -18.19 13.22 11.39
C VAL A 162 -18.12 13.82 12.79
N GLN A 163 -17.57 13.06 13.74
CA GLN A 163 -17.38 13.49 15.13
C GLN A 163 -15.96 14.02 15.36
N ARG A 164 -14.97 13.32 14.80
CA ARG A 164 -13.56 13.68 14.91
C ARG A 164 -12.75 13.04 13.78
N VAL A 165 -11.65 13.69 13.46
CA VAL A 165 -10.66 13.25 12.47
C VAL A 165 -9.32 13.03 13.16
N VAL A 166 -8.64 11.95 12.82
CA VAL A 166 -7.25 11.70 13.20
C VAL A 166 -6.44 11.59 11.92
N MET A 167 -5.47 12.48 11.72
CA MET A 167 -4.56 12.38 10.57
C MET A 167 -3.57 11.25 10.80
N VAL A 168 -3.30 10.49 9.74
CA VAL A 168 -2.34 9.38 9.77
C VAL A 168 -1.12 9.78 8.97
N GLY A 169 0.04 9.68 9.61
CA GLY A 169 1.34 9.83 8.98
C GLY A 169 2.09 8.49 8.97
N THR A 170 3.06 8.37 8.07
CA THR A 170 3.95 7.19 7.99
C THR A 170 5.41 7.63 7.96
N ASP A 171 6.32 6.70 8.23
CA ASP A 171 7.74 6.98 8.17
C ASP A 171 8.23 7.22 6.73
N VAL A 172 9.43 7.78 6.61
CA VAL A 172 10.02 8.10 5.30
C VAL A 172 10.20 6.86 4.41
N LEU A 173 10.43 5.68 4.98
CA LEU A 173 10.64 4.45 4.22
C LEU A 173 9.35 3.98 3.53
N ILE A 174 8.22 4.03 4.25
CA ILE A 174 6.91 3.68 3.69
C ILE A 174 6.51 4.67 2.61
N VAL A 175 6.66 5.98 2.88
CA VAL A 175 6.31 6.99 1.88
C VAL A 175 7.19 6.89 0.63
N ASN A 176 8.51 6.73 0.78
CA ASN A 176 9.41 6.57 -0.36
C ASN A 176 9.03 5.33 -1.19
N SER A 177 8.72 4.21 -0.53
CA SER A 177 8.28 3.00 -1.25
C SER A 177 7.02 3.27 -2.07
N PHE A 178 6.04 3.97 -1.50
CA PHE A 178 4.81 4.35 -2.19
C PHE A 178 5.07 5.26 -3.40
N VAL A 179 5.84 6.34 -3.21
CA VAL A 179 6.17 7.33 -4.26
C VAL A 179 6.98 6.68 -5.38
N THR A 180 8.04 5.94 -5.04
CA THR A 180 8.88 5.25 -6.03
C THR A 180 8.08 4.23 -6.84
N LEU A 181 7.19 3.46 -6.21
CA LEU A 181 6.33 2.51 -6.94
C LEU A 181 5.34 3.23 -7.86
N HIS A 182 4.76 4.35 -7.42
CA HIS A 182 3.87 5.16 -8.25
C HIS A 182 4.60 5.69 -9.48
N GLU A 183 5.75 6.33 -9.30
CA GLU A 183 6.57 6.88 -10.39
C GLU A 183 7.08 5.80 -11.36
N ALA A 184 7.54 4.65 -10.83
CA ALA A 184 8.00 3.54 -11.65
C ALA A 184 6.91 3.01 -12.59
N GLU A 185 5.65 2.94 -12.13
CA GLU A 185 4.52 2.53 -12.96
C GLU A 185 4.14 3.56 -14.00
N VAL A 186 4.14 4.85 -13.63
CA VAL A 186 3.93 5.96 -14.58
C VAL A 186 4.94 5.84 -15.72
N ASN A 187 6.22 5.67 -15.39
CA ASN A 187 7.30 5.59 -16.36
C ASN A 187 7.24 4.30 -17.20
N SER A 188 7.09 3.15 -16.55
CA SER A 188 7.07 1.84 -17.21
C SER A 188 5.99 1.73 -18.27
N ARG A 189 4.76 2.19 -17.97
CA ARG A 189 3.63 2.16 -18.91
C ARG A 189 3.73 3.25 -19.98
N ALA A 190 4.35 4.38 -19.66
CA ALA A 190 4.64 5.40 -20.67
C ALA A 190 5.59 4.87 -21.76
N ILE A 191 6.62 4.11 -21.39
CA ILE A 191 7.65 3.64 -22.34
C ILE A 191 7.37 2.25 -22.94
N ASN A 192 6.55 1.41 -22.29
CA ASN A 192 6.30 0.03 -22.72
C ASN A 192 4.82 -0.20 -23.10
N PRO A 193 4.47 -0.14 -24.40
CA PRO A 193 3.11 -0.38 -24.88
C PRO A 193 2.55 -1.76 -24.51
N ALA A 194 3.40 -2.78 -24.33
CA ALA A 194 2.96 -4.12 -23.98
C ALA A 194 2.43 -4.21 -22.53
N LEU A 195 2.79 -3.25 -21.68
CA LEU A 195 2.28 -3.15 -20.30
C LEU A 195 1.02 -2.26 -20.21
N ARG A 196 0.56 -1.68 -21.32
CA ARG A 196 -0.68 -0.91 -21.35
C ARG A 196 -1.85 -1.86 -21.51
N VAL A 197 -2.83 -1.73 -20.62
CA VAL A 197 -4.10 -2.44 -20.74
C VAL A 197 -4.93 -1.73 -21.78
N GLN A 198 -5.49 -2.47 -22.73
CA GLN A 198 -6.40 -1.90 -23.70
C GLN A 198 -7.67 -1.44 -22.99
N ASN A 199 -8.15 -0.24 -23.31
CA ASN A 199 -9.43 0.22 -22.82
C ASN A 199 -10.53 -0.73 -23.31
N PRO A 200 -11.56 -0.99 -22.49
CA PRO A 200 -12.70 -1.77 -22.91
C PRO A 200 -13.43 -1.06 -24.07
N THR A 201 -14.17 -1.85 -24.85
CA THR A 201 -14.95 -1.36 -26.00
C THR A 201 -16.46 -1.53 -25.83
N ASP A 202 -16.90 -2.36 -24.88
CA ASP A 202 -18.32 -2.50 -24.56
C ASP A 202 -18.81 -1.31 -23.72
N THR A 203 -20.06 -0.91 -23.95
CA THR A 203 -20.63 0.32 -23.39
C THR A 203 -20.58 0.36 -21.86
N ALA A 204 -20.97 -0.74 -21.20
CA ALA A 204 -20.99 -0.85 -19.74
C ALA A 204 -19.58 -0.70 -19.13
N SER A 205 -18.57 -1.38 -19.70
CA SER A 205 -17.19 -1.27 -19.22
C SER A 205 -16.57 0.10 -19.51
N VAL A 206 -16.91 0.75 -20.63
CA VAL A 206 -16.48 2.13 -20.92
C VAL A 206 -17.06 3.11 -19.89
N ALA A 207 -18.36 3.02 -19.61
CA ALA A 207 -19.02 3.85 -18.61
C ALA A 207 -18.42 3.66 -17.21
N ALA A 208 -18.16 2.41 -16.81
CA ALA A 208 -17.48 2.10 -15.55
C ALA A 208 -16.08 2.71 -15.46
N LEU A 209 -15.31 2.64 -16.57
CA LEU A 209 -13.97 3.23 -16.63
C LEU A 209 -14.02 4.76 -16.57
N ASP A 210 -14.97 5.39 -17.23
CA ASP A 210 -15.16 6.85 -17.18
C ASP A 210 -15.57 7.32 -15.79
N ARG A 211 -16.37 6.54 -15.05
CA ARG A 211 -16.67 6.82 -13.64
C ARG A 211 -15.44 6.72 -12.76
N LEU A 212 -14.64 5.67 -12.92
CA LEU A 212 -13.38 5.53 -12.19
C LEU A 212 -12.46 6.74 -12.47
N ARG A 213 -12.40 7.20 -13.72
CA ARG A 213 -11.63 8.40 -14.11
C ARG A 213 -12.07 9.66 -13.37
N GLN A 214 -13.37 9.83 -13.12
CA GLN A 214 -13.92 10.96 -12.35
C GLN A 214 -13.54 10.90 -10.86
N SER A 215 -13.21 9.72 -10.35
CA SER A 215 -12.81 9.50 -8.95
C SER A 215 -11.31 9.76 -8.71
N PHE A 216 -10.52 9.92 -9.78
CA PHE A 216 -9.10 10.20 -9.64
C PHE A 216 -8.84 11.60 -9.09
N ILE A 217 -7.85 11.68 -8.21
CA ILE A 217 -7.29 12.94 -7.74
C ILE A 217 -6.74 13.69 -8.96
N PRO A 218 -7.08 14.99 -9.13
CA PRO A 218 -6.58 15.78 -10.25
C PRO A 218 -5.05 15.77 -10.30
N ALA A 219 -4.49 15.32 -11.42
CA ALA A 219 -3.06 15.38 -11.66
C ALA A 219 -2.67 16.81 -12.06
N VAL A 220 -1.70 17.42 -11.37
CA VAL A 220 -1.10 18.67 -11.81
C VAL A 220 0.01 18.33 -12.81
N THR A 221 -0.32 18.38 -14.10
CA THR A 221 0.67 18.24 -15.18
C THR A 221 0.99 19.61 -15.77
N ALA A 222 2.27 19.88 -16.04
CA ALA A 222 2.66 21.07 -16.79
C ALA A 222 2.00 21.07 -18.19
N PRO A 223 1.70 22.25 -18.77
CA PRO A 223 1.13 22.32 -20.11
C PRO A 223 2.01 21.58 -21.14
N GLY A 224 1.42 20.61 -21.85
CA GLY A 224 2.11 19.82 -22.88
C GLY A 224 2.69 18.49 -22.41
N GLU A 225 2.74 18.23 -21.09
CA GLU A 225 3.14 16.92 -20.57
C GLU A 225 1.98 15.91 -20.70
N PRO A 226 2.25 14.65 -21.09
CA PRO A 226 1.23 13.62 -21.14
C PRO A 226 0.69 13.33 -19.75
N LEU A 227 -0.62 13.13 -19.69
CA LEU A 227 -1.32 12.69 -18.50
C LEU A 227 -0.68 11.40 -17.94
N PRO A 228 -0.38 11.29 -16.63
CA PRO A 228 0.34 10.13 -16.09
C PRO A 228 -0.40 8.82 -16.37
N SER A 229 0.32 7.71 -16.55
CA SER A 229 -0.32 6.41 -16.81
C SER A 229 -0.90 5.77 -15.55
N ALA A 230 -0.26 5.98 -14.39
CA ALA A 230 -0.85 5.67 -13.09
C ALA A 230 -1.58 6.89 -12.52
N ARG A 231 -2.63 6.66 -11.73
CA ARG A 231 -3.48 7.69 -11.12
C ARG A 231 -3.63 7.43 -9.63
N LEU A 232 -3.99 8.47 -8.89
CA LEU A 232 -4.31 8.37 -7.47
C LEU A 232 -5.81 8.50 -7.27
N LEU A 233 -6.37 7.78 -6.31
CA LEU A 233 -7.71 8.06 -5.78
C LEU A 233 -7.76 7.87 -4.27
N PHE A 234 -8.83 8.40 -3.69
CA PHE A 234 -9.19 8.13 -2.31
C PHE A 234 -10.12 6.93 -2.24
N ALA A 235 -9.93 6.11 -1.21
CA ALA A 235 -10.88 5.07 -0.88
C ALA A 235 -10.94 4.80 0.62
N TRP A 236 -12.08 4.27 1.04
CA TRP A 236 -12.44 4.05 2.42
C TRP A 236 -12.34 2.58 2.79
N HIS A 237 -11.91 2.32 4.02
CA HIS A 237 -11.99 1.02 4.64
C HIS A 237 -12.65 1.13 6.02
N GLY A 238 -13.76 0.42 6.22
CA GLY A 238 -14.41 0.33 7.53
C GLY A 238 -13.80 -0.75 8.39
N THR A 239 -13.49 -0.40 9.64
CA THR A 239 -13.01 -1.36 10.63
C THR A 239 -13.48 -0.96 12.03
N SER A 240 -13.37 -1.85 13.02
CA SER A 240 -13.71 -1.50 14.39
C SER A 240 -12.65 -0.56 14.99
N PRO A 241 -13.03 0.43 15.84
CA PRO A 241 -12.10 1.40 16.40
C PRO A 241 -10.86 0.81 17.08
N ASP A 242 -10.98 -0.34 17.76
CA ASP A 242 -9.88 -1.07 18.40
C ASP A 242 -8.85 -1.66 17.41
N ARG A 243 -9.21 -1.77 16.12
CA ARG A 243 -8.36 -2.37 15.08
C ARG A 243 -7.70 -1.35 14.16
N VAL A 244 -8.10 -0.08 14.22
CA VAL A 244 -7.60 0.99 13.36
C VAL A 244 -6.07 1.01 13.29
N ALA A 245 -5.40 1.02 14.44
CA ALA A 245 -3.94 1.10 14.48
C ALA A 245 -3.26 -0.13 13.85
N ALA A 246 -3.82 -1.32 14.05
CA ALA A 246 -3.30 -2.56 13.47
C ALA A 246 -3.52 -2.59 11.95
N VAL A 247 -4.69 -2.14 11.46
CA VAL A 247 -5.00 -2.10 10.03
C VAL A 247 -4.14 -1.06 9.29
N CYS A 248 -3.91 0.11 9.87
CA CYS A 248 -2.98 1.10 9.30
C CYS A 248 -1.54 0.56 9.22
N ARG A 249 -1.07 -0.15 10.25
CA ARG A 249 0.31 -0.65 10.34
C ARG A 249 0.56 -1.87 9.46
N ASP A 250 -0.32 -2.86 9.52
CA ASP A 250 -0.10 -4.19 8.93
C ASP A 250 -0.80 -4.35 7.58
N GLY A 251 -1.54 -3.32 7.14
CA GLY A 251 -2.35 -3.34 5.94
C GLY A 251 -3.69 -4.05 6.12
N LEU A 252 -4.50 -3.97 5.07
CA LEU A 252 -5.80 -4.62 5.06
C LEU A 252 -5.60 -6.14 5.03
N ARG A 253 -6.25 -6.85 5.96
CA ARG A 253 -6.37 -8.30 5.86
C ARG A 253 -7.53 -8.64 4.94
N SER A 254 -7.35 -9.66 4.12
CA SER A 254 -8.46 -10.22 3.34
C SER A 254 -9.61 -10.60 4.29
N LEU A 255 -10.82 -10.09 4.03
CA LEU A 255 -12.02 -10.29 4.87
C LEU A 255 -12.54 -11.75 4.89
N ARG A 256 -11.81 -12.68 4.25
CA ARG A 256 -12.04 -14.13 4.16
C ARG A 256 -12.46 -14.81 5.47
N THR A 257 -12.03 -14.32 6.63
CA THR A 257 -12.33 -15.01 7.90
C THR A 257 -13.71 -14.72 8.47
N THR A 258 -14.46 -13.75 7.90
CA THR A 258 -15.72 -13.30 8.48
C THR A 258 -16.93 -13.36 7.54
N ASP A 259 -16.73 -13.47 6.23
CA ASP A 259 -17.81 -13.63 5.25
C ASP A 259 -17.37 -14.41 3.99
N CYS A 260 -18.34 -14.69 3.12
CA CYS A 260 -18.13 -15.39 1.84
C CYS A 260 -17.71 -14.47 0.68
N GLY A 261 -17.44 -13.19 0.94
CA GLY A 261 -17.02 -12.19 -0.03
C GLY A 261 -17.92 -12.14 -1.26
N TYR A 262 -18.88 -11.21 -1.31
CA TYR A 262 -19.81 -11.03 -2.45
C TYR A 262 -19.13 -10.90 -3.84
N PHE A 263 -17.83 -10.62 -3.85
CA PHE A 263 -17.05 -10.35 -5.05
C PHE A 263 -15.80 -11.21 -5.21
N GLY A 264 -15.53 -12.20 -4.36
CA GLY A 264 -14.33 -13.05 -4.46
C GLY A 264 -13.37 -12.90 -3.27
N ALA A 265 -12.06 -13.05 -3.46
CA ALA A 265 -11.07 -12.92 -2.39
C ALA A 265 -10.10 -11.73 -2.62
N GLY A 266 -9.92 -10.86 -1.61
CA GLY A 266 -8.90 -9.79 -1.63
C GLY A 266 -9.07 -8.75 -0.52
N SER A 267 -8.41 -7.59 -0.67
CA SER A 267 -8.57 -6.42 0.22
C SER A 267 -9.70 -5.51 -0.28
N TYR A 268 -10.62 -5.11 0.59
CA TYR A 268 -11.80 -4.36 0.19
C TYR A 268 -11.73 -2.89 0.57
N PHE A 269 -11.95 -2.05 -0.44
CA PHE A 269 -12.15 -0.62 -0.32
C PHE A 269 -13.51 -0.23 -0.90
N ALA A 270 -14.06 0.88 -0.41
CA ALA A 270 -15.21 1.55 -1.00
C ALA A 270 -14.80 2.93 -1.49
N LEU A 271 -15.34 3.39 -2.62
CA LEU A 271 -15.19 4.78 -3.03
C LEU A 271 -16.04 5.70 -2.13
N GLU A 272 -17.15 5.18 -1.63
CA GLU A 272 -18.11 5.87 -0.79
C GLU A 272 -17.93 5.50 0.69
N ALA A 273 -17.80 6.52 1.55
CA ALA A 273 -17.70 6.35 2.99
C ALA A 273 -18.93 5.60 3.58
N ALA A 274 -20.13 5.86 3.05
CA ALA A 274 -21.37 5.22 3.50
C ALA A 274 -21.36 3.71 3.31
N LEU A 275 -20.76 3.22 2.24
CA LEU A 275 -20.61 1.79 2.03
C LEU A 275 -19.57 1.20 2.99
N ALA A 276 -18.40 1.82 3.11
CA ALA A 276 -17.37 1.38 4.05
C ALA A 276 -17.90 1.31 5.51
N LEU A 277 -18.80 2.22 5.88
CA LEU A 277 -19.35 2.30 7.24
C LEU A 277 -20.10 1.03 7.66
N ARG A 278 -20.68 0.30 6.71
CA ARG A 278 -21.36 -0.98 6.95
C ARG A 278 -20.42 -2.07 7.50
N TYR A 279 -19.12 -1.95 7.20
CA TYR A 279 -18.09 -2.86 7.65
C TYR A 279 -17.40 -2.39 8.94
N SER A 280 -17.72 -1.19 9.42
CA SER A 280 -17.27 -0.71 10.73
C SER A 280 -18.25 -1.13 11.82
N ARG A 281 -17.77 -1.92 12.79
CA ARG A 281 -18.56 -2.25 13.98
C ARG A 281 -18.46 -1.09 14.98
N PRO A 282 -19.60 -0.56 15.49
CA PRO A 282 -19.57 0.48 16.49
C PRO A 282 -18.81 0.05 17.74
N ASP A 283 -18.05 0.97 18.33
CA ASP A 283 -17.44 0.76 19.64
C ASP A 283 -18.54 0.59 20.71
N PRO A 284 -18.48 -0.45 21.55
CA PRO A 284 -19.53 -0.71 22.55
C PRO A 284 -19.68 0.39 23.60
N ALA A 285 -18.61 1.15 23.89
CA ALA A 285 -18.62 2.20 24.91
C ALA A 285 -19.00 3.56 24.35
N THR A 286 -18.50 3.92 23.15
CA THR A 286 -18.72 5.26 22.57
C THR A 286 -19.80 5.30 21.49
N GLY A 287 -20.18 4.14 20.92
CA GLY A 287 -21.05 4.03 19.75
C GLY A 287 -20.40 4.55 18.45
N GLU A 288 -19.10 4.86 18.48
CA GLU A 288 -18.39 5.39 17.31
C GLU A 288 -18.04 4.29 16.33
N CYS A 289 -18.21 4.58 15.04
CA CYS A 289 -17.67 3.78 13.94
C CYS A 289 -16.42 4.48 13.38
N ALA A 290 -15.44 3.69 12.93
CA ALA A 290 -14.19 4.19 12.35
C ALA A 290 -14.05 3.81 10.87
N LEU A 291 -13.78 4.81 10.04
CA LEU A 291 -13.36 4.64 8.66
C LEU A 291 -11.93 5.12 8.47
N ILE A 292 -11.11 4.34 7.78
CA ILE A 292 -9.76 4.71 7.40
C ILE A 292 -9.79 5.20 5.96
N LEU A 293 -9.27 6.40 5.72
CA LEU A 293 -9.10 6.99 4.41
C LEU A 293 -7.70 6.63 3.87
N TYR A 294 -7.66 6.05 2.69
CA TYR A 294 -6.44 5.70 1.98
C TYR A 294 -6.27 6.53 0.71
N VAL A 295 -5.01 6.79 0.36
CA VAL A 295 -4.61 7.15 -1.01
C VAL A 295 -4.11 5.89 -1.68
N ILE A 296 -4.58 5.67 -2.91
CA ILE A 296 -4.33 4.43 -3.64
C ILE A 296 -3.75 4.74 -5.01
N SER A 297 -2.62 4.12 -5.34
CA SER A 297 -1.99 4.22 -6.66
C SER A 297 -2.54 3.17 -7.61
N VAL A 298 -3.36 3.63 -8.55
CA VAL A 298 -4.06 2.87 -9.58
C VAL A 298 -3.23 2.85 -10.86
N SER A 299 -2.70 1.70 -11.25
CA SER A 299 -1.99 1.54 -12.53
C SER A 299 -2.77 0.72 -13.56
N GLN A 300 -3.76 -0.06 -13.09
CA GLN A 300 -4.63 -0.91 -13.90
C GLN A 300 -5.94 -1.13 -13.15
N ALA A 301 -7.03 -1.24 -13.90
CA ALA A 301 -8.34 -1.53 -13.36
C ALA A 301 -9.07 -2.50 -14.28
N LYS A 302 -9.86 -3.42 -13.71
CA LYS A 302 -10.71 -4.36 -14.46
C LYS A 302 -12.16 -4.01 -14.16
N MET A 303 -12.93 -3.63 -15.17
CA MET A 303 -14.31 -3.24 -14.94
C MET A 303 -15.18 -4.49 -14.81
N ILE A 304 -15.76 -4.79 -13.64
CA ILE A 304 -16.76 -5.86 -13.49
C ILE A 304 -18.12 -5.32 -13.89
N THR A 305 -18.85 -6.00 -14.76
CA THR A 305 -20.19 -5.56 -15.18
C THR A 305 -21.21 -6.67 -15.01
N PRO A 306 -22.49 -6.33 -14.73
CA PRO A 306 -23.55 -7.33 -14.72
C PRO A 306 -23.54 -8.17 -16.02
N GLU A 307 -23.44 -7.54 -17.17
CA GLU A 307 -23.62 -8.17 -18.50
C GLU A 307 -22.60 -9.27 -18.76
N ARG A 308 -21.37 -9.08 -18.26
CA ARG A 308 -20.24 -9.96 -18.53
C ARG A 308 -19.94 -10.92 -17.39
N ASP A 309 -20.11 -10.48 -16.15
CA ASP A 309 -19.55 -11.14 -14.98
C ASP A 309 -20.61 -11.75 -14.04
N TYR A 310 -21.92 -11.62 -14.32
CA TYR A 310 -22.99 -12.12 -13.43
C TYR A 310 -23.69 -13.36 -13.94
N ARG A 311 -24.06 -14.24 -12.99
CA ARG A 311 -24.85 -15.44 -13.29
C ARG A 311 -26.29 -15.05 -13.62
N ARG A 312 -26.67 -15.23 -14.88
CA ARG A 312 -28.00 -14.87 -15.38
C ARG A 312 -29.10 -15.88 -15.03
N TYR A 313 -28.74 -17.16 -14.94
CA TYR A 313 -29.70 -18.25 -14.76
C TYR A 313 -29.36 -19.05 -13.50
N GLU A 314 -30.38 -19.68 -12.92
CA GLU A 314 -30.20 -20.64 -11.85
C GLU A 314 -29.46 -21.88 -12.39
N ASP A 315 -28.43 -22.30 -11.68
CA ASP A 315 -27.65 -23.49 -12.01
C ASP A 315 -27.93 -24.56 -10.95
N PRO A 316 -28.48 -25.73 -11.32
CA PRO A 316 -28.74 -26.81 -10.38
C PRO A 316 -27.50 -27.30 -9.60
N SER A 317 -26.30 -27.10 -10.15
CA SER A 317 -25.03 -27.44 -9.49
C SER A 317 -24.57 -26.41 -8.46
N THR A 318 -25.07 -25.17 -8.56
CA THR A 318 -24.78 -24.06 -7.63
C THR A 318 -26.07 -23.29 -7.28
N PRO A 319 -27.00 -23.93 -6.56
CA PRO A 319 -28.32 -23.37 -6.33
C PRO A 319 -28.24 -22.06 -5.53
N HIS A 320 -29.10 -21.11 -5.90
CA HIS A 320 -29.26 -19.78 -5.30
C HIS A 320 -28.13 -18.79 -5.58
N LEU A 321 -27.27 -19.04 -6.57
CA LEU A 321 -26.20 -18.11 -6.96
C LEU A 321 -26.54 -17.24 -8.19
N HIS A 322 -27.71 -17.43 -8.81
CA HIS A 322 -28.20 -16.52 -9.83
C HIS A 322 -28.37 -15.09 -9.26
N GLY A 323 -28.07 -14.08 -10.07
CA GLY A 323 -28.10 -12.68 -9.64
C GLY A 323 -26.84 -12.20 -8.93
N PHE A 324 -25.91 -13.10 -8.57
CA PHE A 324 -24.59 -12.73 -8.04
C PHE A 324 -23.50 -12.79 -9.13
N SER A 325 -22.41 -12.07 -8.89
CA SER A 325 -21.19 -12.18 -9.70
C SER A 325 -20.65 -13.61 -9.72
N GLN A 326 -20.04 -14.02 -10.83
CA GLN A 326 -19.39 -15.33 -10.97
C GLN A 326 -18.25 -15.55 -9.96
N TYR A 327 -17.79 -14.48 -9.31
CA TYR A 327 -16.75 -14.47 -8.29
C TYR A 327 -17.30 -14.71 -6.88
N TYR A 328 -18.61 -14.63 -6.69
CA TYR A 328 -19.27 -15.06 -5.47
C TYR A 328 -19.42 -16.59 -5.46
N SER A 329 -18.82 -17.27 -4.49
CA SER A 329 -18.93 -18.74 -4.35
C SER A 329 -20.10 -19.17 -3.47
N GLY A 330 -20.66 -18.28 -2.66
CA GLY A 330 -21.64 -18.61 -1.61
C GLY A 330 -21.08 -19.46 -0.47
N ASN A 331 -19.79 -19.81 -0.49
CA ASN A 331 -19.14 -20.61 0.53
C ASN A 331 -17.97 -19.80 1.15
N PRO A 332 -17.98 -19.52 2.47
CA PRO A 332 -16.92 -18.76 3.13
C PRO A 332 -15.53 -19.42 3.06
N THR A 333 -15.45 -20.70 2.71
CA THR A 333 -14.16 -21.41 2.55
C THR A 333 -13.69 -21.50 1.09
N THR A 334 -14.49 -21.06 0.11
CA THR A 334 -14.17 -21.18 -1.31
C THR A 334 -13.89 -19.80 -1.90
N ALA A 335 -12.63 -19.55 -2.24
CA ALA A 335 -12.21 -18.32 -2.89
C ALA A 335 -12.33 -18.44 -4.42
N VAL A 336 -12.84 -17.39 -5.06
CA VAL A 336 -12.77 -17.22 -6.52
C VAL A 336 -11.94 -15.96 -6.78
N ALA A 337 -10.86 -16.12 -7.53
CA ALA A 337 -10.07 -14.98 -7.99
C ALA A 337 -10.83 -14.26 -9.11
N LEU A 338 -10.92 -12.92 -9.06
CA LEU A 338 -11.65 -12.14 -10.07
C LEU A 338 -10.91 -12.12 -11.41
N ALA A 339 -9.60 -11.91 -11.33
CA ALA A 339 -8.71 -12.02 -12.47
C ALA A 339 -7.30 -12.37 -11.98
N PRO A 340 -6.51 -13.09 -12.80
CA PRO A 340 -5.10 -13.29 -12.52
C PRO A 340 -4.39 -11.95 -12.27
N GLY A 341 -3.71 -11.84 -11.13
CA GLY A 341 -2.94 -10.65 -10.75
C GLY A 341 -3.75 -9.50 -10.15
N CYS A 342 -5.02 -9.70 -9.77
CA CYS A 342 -5.91 -8.69 -9.17
C CYS A 342 -6.23 -9.04 -7.71
N ASP A 343 -5.65 -8.31 -6.74
CA ASP A 343 -5.74 -8.63 -5.29
C ASP A 343 -6.52 -7.61 -4.43
N ALA A 344 -7.03 -6.52 -5.03
CA ALA A 344 -7.81 -5.49 -4.33
C ALA A 344 -9.14 -5.18 -5.04
N HIS A 345 -10.18 -5.01 -4.22
CA HIS A 345 -11.56 -4.93 -4.65
C HIS A 345 -12.15 -3.58 -4.29
N PHE A 346 -12.76 -2.94 -5.27
CA PHE A 346 -13.46 -1.67 -5.14
C PHE A 346 -14.89 -1.96 -5.51
N ILE A 347 -15.76 -1.84 -4.52
CA ILE A 347 -17.15 -2.25 -4.64
C ILE A 347 -17.99 -0.99 -4.87
N PRO A 348 -18.66 -0.88 -6.02
CA PRO A 348 -19.83 -0.04 -6.16
C PRO A 348 -21.08 -0.78 -5.72
N VAL A 349 -22.00 -0.09 -5.03
CA VAL A 349 -23.14 -0.75 -4.40
C VAL A 349 -24.43 -0.07 -4.77
N LYS A 350 -25.16 -0.70 -5.70
CA LYS A 350 -26.60 -0.55 -5.75
C LYS A 350 -27.29 -1.54 -4.83
N TYR A 351 -28.34 -1.05 -4.20
CA TYR A 351 -29.30 -1.86 -3.45
C TYR A 351 -30.35 -2.40 -4.40
N TYR A 352 -30.30 -3.71 -4.64
CA TYR A 352 -31.22 -4.42 -5.50
C TYR A 352 -32.34 -5.14 -4.71
N GLY A 353 -32.17 -5.28 -3.39
CA GLY A 353 -33.03 -6.07 -2.52
C GLY A 353 -33.18 -7.48 -3.09
N ASN A 354 -34.41 -7.93 -3.24
CA ASN A 354 -34.74 -9.23 -3.85
C ASN A 354 -34.97 -9.13 -5.36
N THR A 355 -34.22 -8.30 -6.08
CA THR A 355 -34.38 -8.07 -7.53
C THR A 355 -33.10 -8.42 -8.27
N HIS A 356 -33.15 -9.31 -9.25
CA HIS A 356 -31.99 -9.75 -10.01
C HIS A 356 -31.35 -8.57 -10.78
N PRO A 357 -30.04 -8.31 -10.65
CA PRO A 357 -29.38 -7.14 -11.25
C PRO A 357 -29.52 -7.04 -12.77
N LEU A 358 -29.44 -8.17 -13.47
CA LEU A 358 -29.60 -8.25 -14.94
C LEU A 358 -31.04 -8.35 -15.44
N THR A 359 -31.87 -9.19 -14.83
CA THR A 359 -33.16 -9.58 -15.42
C THR A 359 -34.33 -8.80 -14.84
N GLY A 360 -34.13 -8.10 -13.72
CA GLY A 360 -35.21 -7.41 -12.99
C GLY A 360 -36.21 -8.34 -12.32
N LEU A 361 -36.00 -9.67 -12.37
CA LEU A 361 -36.90 -10.66 -11.79
C LEU A 361 -36.65 -10.80 -10.29
N THR A 362 -37.67 -11.24 -9.54
CA THR A 362 -37.55 -11.47 -8.10
C THR A 362 -36.59 -12.63 -7.81
N THR A 363 -35.65 -12.40 -6.89
CA THR A 363 -34.75 -13.42 -6.34
C THR A 363 -35.26 -13.91 -4.98
N SER A 364 -34.99 -15.18 -4.65
CA SER A 364 -35.35 -15.76 -3.35
C SER A 364 -34.56 -15.20 -2.17
N ARG A 365 -33.52 -14.40 -2.45
CA ARG A 365 -32.62 -13.79 -1.45
C ARG A 365 -32.33 -12.35 -1.82
N ASN A 366 -31.91 -11.59 -0.80
CA ASN A 366 -31.39 -10.25 -1.00
C ASN A 366 -30.03 -10.33 -1.75
N VAL A 367 -29.95 -9.65 -2.89
CA VAL A 367 -28.81 -9.50 -3.79
C VAL A 367 -28.34 -8.04 -3.81
N ASP A 368 -28.36 -7.36 -2.67
CA ASP A 368 -27.79 -6.03 -2.49
C ASP A 368 -26.28 -6.01 -2.70
N ASN A 369 -25.74 -4.81 -2.89
CA ASN A 369 -24.32 -4.56 -3.03
C ASN A 369 -23.80 -5.30 -4.26
N GLN A 370 -24.31 -4.97 -5.43
CA GLN A 370 -23.87 -5.54 -6.71
C GLN A 370 -23.45 -4.43 -7.67
N ALA A 371 -22.66 -4.84 -8.66
CA ALA A 371 -22.28 -4.05 -9.81
C ALA A 371 -23.51 -3.46 -10.49
N VAL A 372 -23.34 -2.25 -11.01
CA VAL A 372 -24.42 -1.44 -11.54
C VAL A 372 -24.25 -1.30 -13.05
N ASP A 373 -25.33 -1.54 -13.80
CA ASP A 373 -25.38 -1.32 -15.24
C ASP A 373 -25.59 0.18 -15.58
N GLU A 374 -25.09 0.57 -16.76
CA GLU A 374 -25.13 1.90 -17.36
C GLU A 374 -26.55 2.48 -17.40
N SER A 375 -27.57 1.64 -17.64
CA SER A 375 -28.97 2.08 -17.75
C SER A 375 -29.52 2.78 -16.50
N SER A 376 -28.84 2.65 -15.36
CA SER A 376 -29.30 3.22 -14.11
C SER A 376 -28.76 4.62 -13.80
N GLY A 377 -27.71 5.09 -14.48
CA GLY A 377 -27.05 6.37 -14.16
C GLY A 377 -26.33 6.43 -12.80
N GLU A 378 -26.37 5.35 -12.02
CA GLU A 378 -25.87 5.23 -10.64
C GLU A 378 -24.63 4.32 -10.57
N ALA A 379 -23.95 4.09 -11.70
CA ALA A 379 -22.77 3.24 -11.71
C ALA A 379 -21.64 3.91 -10.91
N GLU A 380 -21.24 3.27 -9.81
CA GLU A 380 -20.04 3.59 -9.06
C GLU A 380 -18.89 2.71 -9.63
N GLY A 381 -17.63 3.17 -9.60
CA GLY A 381 -16.53 2.57 -10.37
C GLY A 381 -16.06 1.18 -9.90
N HIS A 382 -15.62 0.34 -10.84
CA HIS A 382 -15.24 -1.06 -10.60
C HIS A 382 -13.72 -1.31 -10.55
N GLU A 383 -13.33 -2.21 -9.63
CA GLU A 383 -12.07 -2.95 -9.38
C GLU A 383 -10.72 -2.38 -9.87
N ILE A 384 -9.82 -2.14 -8.91
CA ILE A 384 -8.46 -1.65 -9.12
C ILE A 384 -7.46 -2.73 -8.75
N VAL A 385 -6.48 -2.92 -9.62
CA VAL A 385 -5.39 -3.83 -9.40
C VAL A 385 -4.21 -3.08 -8.78
N ILE A 386 -3.91 -3.39 -7.53
CA ILE A 386 -2.62 -3.05 -6.93
C ILE A 386 -1.80 -4.33 -6.81
N GLY A 387 -0.60 -4.35 -7.40
CA GLY A 387 0.32 -5.50 -7.27
C GLY A 387 0.98 -5.62 -5.89
N SER A 388 0.70 -4.69 -4.96
CA SER A 388 1.26 -4.68 -3.60
C SER A 388 0.49 -3.71 -2.70
N TYR A 389 0.35 -4.06 -1.41
CA TYR A 389 -0.20 -3.17 -0.36
C TYR A 389 0.62 -1.87 -0.18
N HIS A 390 1.88 -1.86 -0.61
CA HIS A 390 2.71 -0.64 -0.65
C HIS A 390 2.16 0.44 -1.59
N ARG A 391 1.10 0.14 -2.35
CA ARG A 391 0.37 1.09 -3.21
C ARG A 391 -0.83 1.72 -2.52
N CYS A 392 -1.03 1.45 -1.24
CA CYS A 392 -2.04 2.08 -0.40
C CYS A 392 -1.34 2.72 0.79
N ILE A 393 -1.65 3.98 1.07
CA ILE A 393 -1.15 4.68 2.25
C ILE A 393 -2.34 5.25 3.03
N PRO A 394 -2.50 4.91 4.33
CA PRO A 394 -3.52 5.52 5.16
C PRO A 394 -3.13 6.98 5.43
N ILE A 395 -4.08 7.90 5.29
CA ILE A 395 -3.84 9.35 5.46
C ILE A 395 -4.72 9.98 6.53
N ALA A 396 -5.86 9.37 6.86
CA ALA A 396 -6.74 9.82 7.94
C ALA A 396 -7.61 8.67 8.47
N VAL A 397 -8.11 8.85 9.69
CA VAL A 397 -9.19 8.06 10.27
C VAL A 397 -10.31 9.03 10.61
N VAL A 398 -11.51 8.71 10.17
CA VAL A 398 -12.71 9.52 10.39
C VAL A 398 -13.69 8.73 11.24
N TYR A 399 -14.10 9.31 12.35
CA TYR A 399 -15.02 8.69 13.28
C TYR A 399 -16.42 9.28 13.11
N PHE A 400 -17.41 8.40 13.07
CA PHE A 400 -18.83 8.73 12.89
C PHE A 400 -19.61 8.23 14.10
N ARG A 401 -20.72 8.89 14.42
CA ARG A 401 -21.74 8.33 15.33
C ARG A 401 -22.88 7.77 14.48
N THR A 402 -23.24 6.52 14.72
CA THR A 402 -24.37 5.84 14.05
C THR A 402 -25.71 6.22 14.66
#